data_AF-A0A972CAQ8-F1
#
_entry.id   AF-A0A972CAQ8-F1
#
_cell.length_a   1.000
_cell.length_b   1.000
_cell.length_c   1.000
_cell.angle_alpha   90.00
_cell.angle_beta   90.00
_cell.angle_gamma   90.00
#
_symmetry.space_group_name_H-M   'P 1'
#
loop_
_entity.id
_entity.type
_entity.pdbx_description
1 polymer ?
#
loop_
_entity_poly.entity_id
_entity_poly.type
_entity_poly.pdbx_seq_one_letter_code
_entity_poly.pdbx_strand_id
1 'polypeptide(L)'
;MIEGGYSLTKDKTEKQILIEDSNIITELFGKFDENVKIIEDEFEVELVLRNGHLVIVGDNVSTEIVEKLIYNLMEIIYSQKRLNKQELRYTIELVKKGKEGQLKDLLNDVVCITASGKTIKPKTIGQKIYIDGIRKNDIVFGIGPAGTGKTYLAMAMAVTAFKNKEVNRIILTRPAVEAGESLGFLPGDLQEKVDPYLRPIYDALFDILGGETYSKLIEKGLIEVAPLAYMRGRTLDNSYVI
;
A
#
# COMPACT_ATOMS: atom_id res chain seq x y z
N MET A 1 -19.58 14.66 -59.94
CA MET A 1 -18.45 14.20 -59.12
C MET A 1 -19.00 13.95 -57.72
N ILE A 2 -18.99 12.70 -57.28
CA ILE A 2 -19.53 12.26 -55.99
C ILE A 2 -18.30 12.03 -55.11
N GLU A 3 -18.05 12.90 -54.13
CA GLU A 3 -17.06 12.64 -53.09
C GLU A 3 -17.78 11.91 -51.94
N GLY A 4 -17.66 10.59 -51.96
CA GLY A 4 -17.98 9.74 -50.81
C GLY A 4 -16.87 9.88 -49.77
N GLY A 5 -17.14 10.63 -48.71
CA GLY A 5 -16.31 10.63 -47.51
C GLY A 5 -16.43 9.28 -46.81
N TYR A 6 -15.36 8.50 -46.83
CA TYR A 6 -15.19 7.32 -46.00
C TYR A 6 -15.22 7.74 -44.52
N SER A 7 -16.33 7.43 -43.83
CA SER A 7 -16.35 7.41 -42.38
C SER A 7 -15.60 6.16 -41.93
N LEU A 8 -14.36 6.34 -41.44
CA LEU A 8 -13.60 5.29 -40.76
C LEU A 8 -14.32 4.96 -39.44
N THR A 9 -15.32 4.08 -39.48
CA THR A 9 -15.75 3.37 -38.28
C THR A 9 -14.55 2.57 -37.78
N LYS A 10 -13.91 3.00 -36.68
CA LYS A 10 -12.95 2.16 -35.95
C LYS A 10 -13.61 0.79 -35.76
N ASP A 11 -13.02 -0.27 -36.30
CA ASP A 11 -13.53 -1.63 -36.12
C ASP A 11 -13.59 -1.93 -34.62
N LYS A 12 -14.82 -1.97 -34.09
CA LYS A 12 -15.05 -2.30 -32.69
C LYS A 12 -14.86 -3.80 -32.52
N THR A 13 -13.97 -4.16 -31.61
CA THR A 13 -13.70 -5.51 -31.16
C THR A 13 -14.49 -5.78 -29.88
N GLU A 14 -14.94 -7.02 -29.72
CA GLU A 14 -15.62 -7.50 -28.53
C GLU A 14 -14.78 -8.60 -27.86
N LYS A 15 -14.60 -8.51 -26.54
CA LYS A 15 -14.04 -9.58 -25.70
C LYS A 15 -15.02 -9.93 -24.58
N GLN A 16 -14.99 -11.19 -24.13
CA GLN A 16 -15.88 -11.67 -23.09
C GLN A 16 -15.10 -12.41 -22.00
N ILE A 17 -15.40 -12.07 -20.74
CA ILE A 17 -14.81 -12.69 -19.56
C ILE A 17 -15.95 -13.30 -18.73
N LEU A 18 -15.88 -14.61 -18.45
CA LEU A 18 -16.82 -15.27 -17.57
C LEU A 18 -16.50 -14.91 -16.11
N ILE A 19 -17.50 -14.43 -15.36
CA ILE A 19 -17.37 -14.12 -13.93
C ILE A 19 -18.49 -14.84 -13.18
N GLU A 20 -18.14 -15.96 -12.53
CA GLU A 20 -19.11 -16.79 -11.80
C GLU A 20 -19.40 -16.27 -10.38
N ASP A 21 -18.41 -15.65 -9.74
CA ASP A 21 -18.52 -15.18 -8.36
C ASP A 21 -19.23 -13.82 -8.30
N SER A 22 -20.41 -13.78 -7.68
CA SER A 22 -21.21 -12.57 -7.53
C SER A 22 -20.54 -11.49 -6.68
N ASN A 23 -19.64 -11.86 -5.76
CA ASN A 23 -18.84 -10.91 -4.99
C ASN A 23 -17.82 -10.20 -5.88
N ILE A 24 -17.21 -10.92 -6.84
CA ILE A 24 -16.31 -10.31 -7.82
C ILE A 24 -17.05 -9.28 -8.65
N ILE A 25 -18.23 -9.62 -9.16
CA ILE A 25 -19.07 -8.68 -9.93
C ILE A 25 -19.37 -7.43 -9.09
N THR A 26 -19.83 -7.62 -7.84
CA THR A 26 -20.23 -6.52 -6.96
C THR A 26 -19.06 -5.57 -6.67
N GLU A 27 -17.89 -6.10 -6.32
CA GLU A 27 -16.71 -5.29 -6.01
C GLU A 27 -16.11 -4.64 -7.28
N LEU A 28 -16.13 -5.35 -8.41
CA LEU A 28 -15.62 -4.83 -9.69
C LEU A 28 -16.46 -3.66 -10.21
N PHE A 29 -17.79 -3.74 -10.11
CA PHE A 29 -18.69 -2.65 -10.52
C PHE A 29 -18.69 -1.51 -9.50
N GLY A 30 -18.58 -1.82 -8.21
CA GLY A 30 -18.65 -0.85 -7.14
C GLY A 30 -20.06 -0.28 -6.97
N LYS A 31 -20.21 0.74 -6.12
CA LYS A 31 -21.52 1.36 -5.88
C LYS A 31 -21.95 2.17 -7.10
N PHE A 32 -23.15 1.89 -7.64
CA PHE A 32 -23.70 2.61 -8.80
C PHE A 32 -22.77 2.58 -10.04
N ASP A 33 -22.06 1.46 -10.20
CA ASP A 33 -21.14 1.18 -11.31
C ASP A 33 -19.96 2.15 -11.40
N GLU A 34 -19.59 2.79 -10.28
CA GLU A 34 -18.55 3.81 -10.24
C GLU A 34 -17.17 3.31 -10.69
N ASN A 35 -16.83 2.05 -10.40
CA ASN A 35 -15.53 1.48 -10.76
C ASN A 35 -15.46 1.18 -12.26
N VAL A 36 -16.54 0.65 -12.82
CA VAL A 36 -16.66 0.37 -14.26
C VAL A 36 -16.58 1.66 -15.06
N LYS A 37 -17.29 2.71 -14.66
CA LYS A 37 -17.21 4.03 -15.32
C LYS A 37 -15.80 4.59 -15.38
N ILE A 38 -15.03 4.44 -14.29
CA ILE A 38 -13.61 4.85 -14.28
C ILE A 38 -12.82 4.08 -15.34
N ILE A 39 -13.06 2.77 -15.50
CA ILE A 39 -12.37 1.96 -16.50
C ILE A 39 -12.80 2.36 -17.92
N GLU A 40 -14.10 2.54 -18.16
CA GLU A 40 -14.65 2.98 -19.44
C GLU A 40 -14.04 4.32 -19.87
N ASP A 41 -14.02 5.31 -18.97
CA ASP A 41 -13.47 6.65 -19.22
C ASP A 41 -11.94 6.61 -19.50
N GLU A 42 -11.20 5.77 -18.79
CA GLU A 42 -9.73 5.71 -18.88
C GLU A 42 -9.22 5.00 -20.16
N PHE A 43 -10.03 4.15 -20.78
CA PHE A 43 -9.65 3.32 -21.93
C PHE A 43 -10.55 3.49 -23.17
N GLU A 44 -11.55 4.37 -23.12
CA GLU A 44 -12.52 4.57 -24.21
C GLU A 44 -13.23 3.27 -24.63
N VAL A 45 -13.63 2.45 -23.64
CA VAL A 45 -14.36 1.18 -23.84
C VAL A 45 -15.75 1.23 -23.23
N GLU A 46 -16.60 0.28 -23.61
CA GLU A 46 -17.90 0.00 -22.98
C GLU A 46 -17.83 -1.37 -22.28
N LEU A 47 -18.31 -1.45 -21.04
CA LEU A 47 -18.32 -2.65 -20.21
C LEU A 47 -19.76 -3.04 -19.88
N VAL A 48 -20.18 -4.23 -20.32
CA VAL A 48 -21.57 -4.68 -20.15
C VAL A 48 -21.60 -6.06 -19.51
N LEU A 49 -22.37 -6.21 -18.42
CA LEU A 49 -22.62 -7.52 -17.82
C LEU A 49 -23.84 -8.18 -18.50
N ARG A 50 -23.64 -9.36 -19.11
CA ARG A 50 -24.71 -10.15 -19.76
C ARG A 50 -24.56 -11.63 -19.40
N ASN A 51 -25.57 -12.23 -18.78
CA ASN A 51 -25.62 -13.67 -18.48
C ASN A 51 -24.37 -14.20 -17.72
N GLY A 52 -23.79 -13.41 -16.81
CA GLY A 52 -22.56 -13.80 -16.09
C GLY A 52 -21.26 -13.56 -16.86
N HIS A 53 -21.34 -13.04 -18.09
CA HIS A 53 -20.18 -12.60 -18.86
C HIS A 53 -20.04 -11.08 -18.78
N LEU A 54 -18.84 -10.61 -18.44
CA LEU A 54 -18.45 -9.23 -18.66
C LEU A 54 -17.97 -9.08 -20.10
N VAL A 55 -18.70 -8.29 -20.88
CA VAL A 55 -18.41 -7.99 -22.27
C VAL A 55 -17.68 -6.65 -22.35
N ILE A 56 -16.55 -6.62 -23.05
CA ILE A 56 -15.71 -5.46 -23.28
C ILE A 56 -15.79 -5.08 -24.75
N VAL A 57 -16.24 -3.86 -25.05
CA VAL A 57 -16.39 -3.36 -26.42
C VAL A 57 -15.54 -2.12 -26.62
N GLY A 58 -14.68 -2.12 -27.63
CA GLY A 58 -13.75 -1.00 -27.90
C GLY A 58 -12.86 -1.30 -29.09
N ASP A 59 -11.77 -0.57 -29.27
CA ASP A 59 -10.75 -0.97 -30.25
C ASP A 59 -9.93 -2.18 -29.75
N ASN A 60 -9.25 -2.89 -30.66
CA ASN A 60 -8.52 -4.11 -30.34
C ASN A 60 -7.44 -3.91 -29.25
N VAL A 61 -6.74 -2.78 -29.24
CA VAL A 61 -5.68 -2.51 -28.27
C VAL A 61 -6.29 -2.24 -26.90
N SER A 62 -7.30 -1.37 -26.83
CA SER A 62 -7.97 -1.03 -25.58
C SER A 62 -8.66 -2.23 -24.94
N THR A 63 -9.36 -3.05 -25.74
CA THR A 63 -10.00 -4.28 -25.23
C THR A 63 -9.01 -5.30 -24.67
N GLU A 64 -7.82 -5.45 -25.27
CA GLU A 64 -6.77 -6.34 -24.74
C GLU A 64 -6.18 -5.83 -23.41
N ILE A 65 -5.95 -4.52 -23.32
CA ILE A 65 -5.44 -3.89 -22.10
C ILE A 65 -6.47 -4.00 -20.97
N VAL A 66 -7.74 -3.74 -21.26
CA VAL A 66 -8.84 -3.82 -20.28
C VAL A 66 -9.06 -5.26 -19.84
N GLU A 67 -8.99 -6.25 -20.73
CA GLU A 67 -9.06 -7.66 -20.35
C GLU A 67 -8.00 -8.03 -19.30
N LYS A 68 -6.75 -7.62 -19.50
CA LYS A 68 -5.66 -7.81 -18.52
C LYS A 68 -5.97 -7.09 -17.21
N LEU A 69 -6.50 -5.87 -17.27
CA LEU A 69 -6.91 -5.13 -16.08
C LEU A 69 -7.98 -5.90 -15.29
N ILE A 70 -9.04 -6.38 -15.95
CA ILE A 70 -10.11 -7.13 -15.29
C ILE A 70 -9.55 -8.36 -14.58
N TYR A 71 -8.71 -9.17 -15.23
CA TYR A 71 -8.11 -10.34 -14.58
C TYR A 71 -7.30 -9.97 -13.33
N ASN A 72 -6.52 -8.89 -13.39
CA ASN A 72 -5.77 -8.39 -12.23
C ASN A 72 -6.69 -7.91 -11.09
N LEU A 73 -7.78 -7.19 -11.41
CA LEU A 73 -8.76 -6.74 -10.42
C LEU A 73 -9.48 -7.94 -9.79
N MET A 74 -9.83 -8.95 -10.58
CA MET A 74 -10.41 -10.20 -10.08
C MET A 74 -9.47 -10.89 -9.08
N GLU A 75 -8.16 -10.91 -9.35
CA GLU A 75 -7.17 -11.49 -8.43
C GLU A 75 -7.08 -10.72 -7.11
N ILE A 76 -7.10 -9.38 -7.16
CA ILE A 76 -7.18 -8.52 -5.96
C ILE A 76 -8.43 -8.86 -5.14
N ILE A 77 -9.60 -8.89 -5.79
CA ILE A 77 -10.88 -9.18 -5.11
C ILE A 77 -10.89 -10.60 -4.56
N TYR A 78 -10.34 -11.57 -5.28
CA TYR A 78 -10.26 -12.95 -4.80
C TYR A 78 -9.42 -13.06 -3.53
N SER A 79 -8.26 -12.40 -3.51
CA SER A 79 -7.31 -12.38 -2.39
C SER A 79 -7.85 -11.60 -1.17
N GLN A 80 -8.47 -10.45 -1.40
CA GLN A 80 -8.80 -9.50 -0.32
C GLN A 80 -10.30 -9.42 0.01
N LYS A 81 -11.14 -10.06 -0.79
CA LYS A 81 -12.61 -9.96 -0.78
C LYS A 81 -13.19 -8.56 -1.02
N ARG A 82 -12.35 -7.56 -1.27
CA ARG A 82 -12.73 -6.17 -1.54
C ARG A 82 -11.82 -5.51 -2.55
N LEU A 83 -12.32 -4.50 -3.25
CA LEU A 83 -11.56 -3.61 -4.10
C LEU A 83 -11.80 -2.16 -3.67
N ASN A 84 -10.73 -1.45 -3.29
CA ASN A 84 -10.85 -0.02 -3.02
C ASN A 84 -10.45 0.84 -4.23
N LYS A 85 -10.88 2.11 -4.23
CA LYS A 85 -10.62 3.04 -5.35
C LYS A 85 -9.14 3.30 -5.61
N GLN A 86 -8.30 3.27 -4.58
CA GLN A 86 -6.87 3.48 -4.73
C GLN A 86 -6.22 2.29 -5.44
N GLU A 87 -6.61 1.06 -5.10
CA GLU A 87 -6.17 -0.17 -5.76
C GLU A 87 -6.62 -0.21 -7.21
N LEU A 88 -7.87 0.17 -7.49
CA LEU A 88 -8.38 0.28 -8.86
C LEU A 88 -7.51 1.22 -9.70
N ARG A 89 -7.34 2.48 -9.24
CA ARG A 89 -6.55 3.48 -9.97
C ARG A 89 -5.09 3.05 -10.14
N TYR A 90 -4.51 2.47 -9.10
CA TYR A 90 -3.14 1.98 -9.18
C TYR A 90 -2.98 0.84 -10.20
N THR A 91 -3.93 -0.10 -10.23
CA THR A 91 -3.91 -1.22 -11.18
C THR A 91 -4.09 -0.72 -12.62
N ILE A 92 -4.97 0.27 -12.84
CA ILE A 92 -5.10 0.97 -14.13
C ILE A 92 -3.75 1.55 -14.56
N GLU A 93 -3.06 2.27 -13.67
CA GLU A 93 -1.74 2.82 -13.98
C GLU A 93 -0.70 1.75 -14.31
N LEU A 94 -0.71 0.62 -13.59
CA LEU A 94 0.24 -0.47 -13.84
C LEU A 94 0.06 -1.08 -15.21
N VAL A 95 -1.18 -1.38 -15.58
CA VAL A 95 -1.55 -1.97 -16.87
C VAL A 95 -1.23 -0.99 -18.00
N LYS A 96 -1.52 0.31 -17.84
CA LYS A 96 -1.12 1.36 -18.81
C LYS A 96 0.40 1.44 -19.01
N LYS A 97 1.19 1.13 -17.97
CA LYS A 97 2.65 1.13 -18.00
C LYS A 97 3.26 -0.23 -18.41
N GLY A 98 2.45 -1.25 -18.71
CA GLY A 98 2.93 -2.61 -19.03
C GLY A 98 3.63 -3.30 -17.86
N LYS A 99 3.25 -2.98 -16.62
CA LYS A 99 3.85 -3.51 -15.38
C LYS A 99 2.89 -4.40 -14.59
N GLU A 100 1.87 -4.94 -15.24
CA GLU A 100 0.83 -5.75 -14.62
C GLU A 100 1.36 -7.02 -13.94
N GLY A 101 2.43 -7.63 -14.47
CA GLY A 101 3.06 -8.82 -13.90
C GLY A 101 3.58 -8.64 -12.47
N GLN A 102 3.80 -7.38 -12.04
CA GLN A 102 4.31 -7.07 -10.69
C GLN A 102 3.20 -7.07 -9.63
N LEU A 103 1.92 -7.14 -10.01
CA LEU A 103 0.82 -7.12 -9.06
C LEU A 103 0.76 -8.38 -8.18
N LYS A 104 1.01 -9.55 -8.76
CA LYS A 104 1.05 -10.83 -8.03
C LYS A 104 2.09 -10.80 -6.92
N ASP A 105 3.26 -10.23 -7.22
CA ASP A 105 4.34 -10.07 -6.27
C ASP A 105 4.01 -9.11 -5.13
N LEU A 106 3.09 -8.16 -5.33
CA LEU A 106 2.59 -7.28 -4.26
C LEU A 106 1.58 -7.99 -3.38
N LEU A 107 0.65 -8.72 -3.98
CA LEU A 107 -0.45 -9.36 -3.25
C LEU A 107 0.02 -10.44 -2.27
N ASN A 108 1.08 -11.16 -2.63
CA ASN A 108 1.63 -12.27 -1.86
C ASN A 108 2.69 -11.86 -0.81
N ASP A 109 3.17 -10.62 -0.84
CA ASP A 109 4.28 -10.16 0.00
C ASP A 109 3.82 -9.66 1.37
N VAL A 110 3.38 -10.60 2.21
CA VAL A 110 2.93 -10.30 3.57
C VAL A 110 4.12 -10.03 4.49
N VAL A 111 4.13 -8.86 5.13
CA VAL A 111 5.14 -8.48 6.13
C VAL A 111 4.80 -9.06 7.50
N CYS A 112 3.58 -8.81 7.97
CA CYS A 112 3.06 -9.38 9.22
C CYS A 112 1.55 -9.20 9.33
N ILE A 113 0.98 -9.78 10.39
CA ILE A 113 -0.42 -9.61 10.78
C ILE A 113 -0.43 -8.80 12.09
N THR A 114 -1.23 -7.75 12.11
CA THR A 114 -1.43 -6.90 13.29
C THR A 114 -2.15 -7.65 14.41
N ALA A 115 -2.17 -7.09 15.62
CA ALA A 115 -2.97 -7.64 16.71
C ALA A 115 -4.48 -7.66 16.42
N SER A 116 -4.96 -6.77 15.54
CA SER A 116 -6.34 -6.74 15.07
C SER A 116 -6.64 -7.73 13.92
N GLY A 117 -5.66 -8.54 13.51
CA GLY A 117 -5.80 -9.52 12.42
C GLY A 117 -5.68 -8.92 11.02
N LYS A 118 -5.28 -7.66 10.88
CA LYS A 118 -5.08 -7.02 9.58
C LYS A 118 -3.72 -7.40 9.01
N THR A 119 -3.69 -7.73 7.73
CA THR A 119 -2.45 -8.04 7.03
C THR A 119 -1.74 -6.76 6.59
N ILE A 120 -0.46 -6.62 6.94
CA ILE A 120 0.43 -5.57 6.44
C ILE A 120 1.20 -6.12 5.24
N LYS A 121 1.04 -5.48 4.08
CA LYS A 121 1.70 -5.83 2.81
C LYS A 121 1.92 -4.58 1.96
N PRO A 122 2.88 -4.56 1.01
CA PRO A 122 3.05 -3.42 0.13
C PRO A 122 1.82 -3.27 -0.77
N LYS A 123 1.34 -2.04 -0.88
CA LYS A 123 0.23 -1.64 -1.76
C LYS A 123 0.73 -1.10 -3.11
N THR A 124 2.02 -0.79 -3.21
CA THR A 124 2.64 -0.27 -4.43
C THR A 124 4.00 -0.92 -4.65
N ILE A 125 4.46 -0.94 -5.91
CA ILE A 125 5.82 -1.36 -6.31
C ILE A 125 6.88 -0.61 -5.51
N GLY A 126 6.71 0.70 -5.28
CA GLY A 126 7.66 1.49 -4.49
C GLY A 126 7.77 1.01 -3.05
N GLN A 127 6.65 0.62 -2.43
CA GLN A 127 6.65 0.02 -1.10
C GLN A 127 7.31 -1.36 -1.09
N LYS A 128 7.10 -2.17 -2.13
CA LYS A 128 7.79 -3.46 -2.26
C LYS A 128 9.29 -3.28 -2.39
N ILE A 129 9.75 -2.39 -3.27
CA ILE A 129 11.17 -2.07 -3.42
C ILE A 129 11.76 -1.61 -2.08
N TYR A 130 11.02 -0.81 -1.31
CA TYR A 130 11.44 -0.37 0.00
C TYR A 130 11.58 -1.53 1.00
N ILE A 131 10.58 -2.40 1.09
CA ILE A 131 10.61 -3.60 1.95
C ILE A 131 11.73 -4.56 1.53
N ASP A 132 11.89 -4.81 0.24
CA ASP A 132 12.96 -5.68 -0.28
C ASP A 132 14.34 -5.06 -0.05
N GLY A 133 14.44 -3.73 -0.11
CA GLY A 133 15.63 -3.00 0.30
C GLY A 133 15.98 -3.28 1.75
N ILE A 134 14.99 -3.18 2.65
CA ILE A 134 15.15 -3.47 4.09
C ILE A 134 15.64 -4.90 4.31
N ARG A 135 15.07 -5.89 3.62
CA ARG A 135 15.45 -7.30 3.76
C ARG A 135 16.88 -7.62 3.34
N LYS A 136 17.44 -6.82 2.41
CA LYS A 136 18.70 -7.13 1.72
C LYS A 136 19.88 -6.27 2.17
N ASN A 137 19.66 -5.24 2.97
CA ASN A 137 20.68 -4.26 3.33
C ASN A 137 20.59 -3.89 4.80
N ASP A 138 21.74 -3.63 5.42
CA ASP A 138 21.82 -3.20 6.83
C ASP A 138 21.27 -1.78 7.04
N ILE A 139 21.38 -0.91 6.03
CA ILE A 139 20.93 0.50 6.08
C ILE A 139 20.12 0.82 4.84
N VAL A 140 18.93 1.40 5.03
CA VAL A 140 18.02 1.79 3.95
C VAL A 140 17.45 3.17 4.18
N PHE A 141 17.54 4.03 3.17
CA PHE A 141 16.94 5.37 3.17
C PHE A 141 15.59 5.35 2.45
N GLY A 142 14.51 5.51 3.20
CA GLY A 142 13.16 5.68 2.64
C GLY A 142 12.86 7.17 2.39
N ILE A 143 12.94 7.62 1.13
CA ILE A 143 12.63 9.01 0.75
C ILE A 143 11.33 9.05 -0.04
N GLY A 144 10.43 9.97 0.31
CA GLY A 144 9.20 10.19 -0.44
C GLY A 144 8.16 11.01 0.33
N PRO A 145 7.03 11.38 -0.30
CA PRO A 145 5.99 12.22 0.30
C PRO A 145 5.42 11.66 1.60
N ALA A 146 4.78 12.52 2.40
CA ALA A 146 3.99 12.06 3.56
C ALA A 146 2.89 11.08 3.13
N GLY A 147 2.53 10.14 4.01
CA GLY A 147 1.46 9.17 3.74
C GLY A 147 1.82 7.99 2.84
N THR A 148 3.06 7.87 2.35
CA THR A 148 3.49 6.73 1.50
C THR A 148 3.86 5.46 2.28
N GLY A 149 3.69 5.45 3.61
CA GLY A 149 3.86 4.26 4.44
C GLY A 149 5.31 3.94 4.86
N LYS A 150 6.28 4.81 4.58
CA LYS A 150 7.71 4.60 4.88
C LYS A 150 7.96 4.17 6.33
N THR A 151 7.58 5.02 7.28
CA THR A 151 7.77 4.75 8.72
C THR A 151 6.95 3.53 9.17
N TYR A 152 5.69 3.42 8.76
CA TYR A 152 4.81 2.33 9.18
C TYR A 152 5.31 0.96 8.69
N LEU A 153 5.76 0.85 7.44
CA LEU A 153 6.33 -0.38 6.90
C LEU A 153 7.67 -0.73 7.54
N ALA A 154 8.53 0.26 7.81
CA ALA A 154 9.77 0.04 8.56
C ALA A 154 9.48 -0.56 9.95
N MET A 155 8.50 -0.01 10.66
CA MET A 155 8.10 -0.49 11.98
C MET A 155 7.51 -1.91 11.92
N ALA A 156 6.71 -2.21 10.90
CA ALA A 156 6.21 -3.56 10.68
C ALA A 156 7.38 -4.56 10.47
N MET A 157 8.37 -4.19 9.66
CA MET A 157 9.58 -5.00 9.45
C MET A 157 10.39 -5.17 10.74
N ALA A 158 10.58 -4.11 11.52
CA ALA A 158 11.29 -4.18 12.81
C ALA A 158 10.59 -5.09 13.82
N VAL A 159 9.26 -4.99 13.92
CA VAL A 159 8.47 -5.87 14.78
C VAL A 159 8.56 -7.33 14.32
N THR A 160 8.54 -7.58 13.01
CA THR A 160 8.72 -8.93 12.46
C THR A 160 10.10 -9.49 12.83
N ALA A 161 11.17 -8.74 12.59
CA ALA A 161 12.54 -9.14 12.93
C ALA A 161 12.69 -9.41 14.44
N PHE A 162 12.11 -8.56 15.28
CA PHE A 162 12.11 -8.75 16.74
C PHE A 162 11.36 -10.02 17.16
N LYS A 163 10.16 -10.27 16.61
CA LYS A 163 9.38 -11.50 16.88
C LYS A 163 10.12 -12.76 16.43
N ASN A 164 10.85 -12.67 15.32
CA ASN A 164 11.70 -13.74 14.79
C ASN A 164 13.01 -13.92 15.56
N LYS A 165 13.29 -13.06 16.56
CA LYS A 165 14.55 -13.04 17.33
C LYS A 165 15.79 -12.75 16.48
N GLU A 166 15.62 -12.07 15.35
CA GLU A 166 16.71 -11.56 14.52
C GLU A 166 17.39 -10.36 15.21
N VAL A 167 16.61 -9.61 15.99
CA VAL A 167 17.08 -8.49 16.84
C VAL A 167 16.50 -8.62 18.25
N ASN A 168 17.18 -8.02 19.22
CA ASN A 168 16.78 -8.04 20.63
C ASN A 168 16.12 -6.74 21.09
N ARG A 169 16.21 -5.67 20.30
CA ARG A 169 15.64 -4.36 20.61
C ARG A 169 15.16 -3.65 19.36
N ILE A 170 14.12 -2.84 19.50
CA ILE A 170 13.70 -1.85 18.48
C ILE A 170 13.91 -0.47 19.07
N ILE A 171 14.57 0.42 18.33
CA ILE A 171 14.82 1.80 18.72
C ILE A 171 14.22 2.70 17.65
N LEU A 172 13.25 3.52 18.05
CA LEU A 172 12.56 4.45 17.16
C LEU A 172 12.96 5.86 17.55
N THR A 173 13.47 6.61 16.59
CA THR A 173 13.94 7.96 16.87
C THR A 173 13.37 8.98 15.91
N ARG A 174 13.04 10.15 16.46
CA ARG A 174 12.58 11.30 15.69
C ARG A 174 13.34 12.54 16.16
N PRO A 175 13.80 13.41 15.26
CA PRO A 175 14.30 14.72 15.67
C PRO A 175 13.18 15.48 16.37
N ALA A 176 13.49 16.12 17.51
CA ALA A 176 12.53 16.88 18.30
C ALA A 176 12.04 18.17 17.60
N VAL A 177 12.68 18.54 16.48
CA VAL A 177 12.42 19.78 15.75
C VAL A 177 12.21 19.43 14.29
N GLU A 178 11.01 19.68 13.79
CA GLU A 178 10.69 19.54 12.36
C GLU A 178 11.28 20.76 11.61
N ALA A 179 11.64 20.58 10.34
CA ALA A 179 12.40 21.58 9.60
C ALA A 179 11.73 22.97 9.61
N GLY A 180 12.29 23.93 10.36
CA GLY A 180 11.86 25.32 10.37
C GLY A 180 11.07 25.81 11.60
N GLU A 181 10.74 24.94 12.56
CA GLU A 181 10.06 25.38 13.80
C GLU A 181 11.05 25.49 14.97
N SER A 182 10.88 26.52 15.81
CA SER A 182 11.45 26.50 17.17
C SER A 182 10.61 25.51 17.97
N LEU A 183 11.20 24.63 18.78
CA LEU A 183 10.47 23.88 19.80
C LEU A 183 9.76 24.92 20.67
N GLY A 184 8.47 25.17 20.40
CA GLY A 184 7.75 26.30 20.98
C GLY A 184 7.64 26.19 22.50
N PHE A 185 7.00 27.18 23.12
CA PHE A 185 6.70 27.17 24.55
C PHE A 185 5.51 26.26 24.85
N LEU A 186 5.66 24.95 24.67
CA LEU A 186 4.79 23.99 25.34
C LEU A 186 5.15 24.03 26.85
N PRO A 187 4.23 24.27 27.79
CA PRO A 187 4.54 24.16 29.21
C PRO A 187 4.80 22.68 29.56
N GLY A 188 5.71 22.43 30.50
CA GLY A 188 6.05 21.06 30.91
C GLY A 188 7.53 20.71 30.79
N ASP A 189 7.87 19.48 31.18
CA ASP A 189 9.21 18.93 31.06
C ASP A 189 9.58 18.65 29.58
N LEU A 190 10.84 18.32 29.31
CA LEU A 190 11.31 18.07 27.94
C LEU A 190 10.55 16.91 27.28
N GLN A 191 10.04 15.96 28.06
CA GLN A 191 9.38 14.76 27.56
C GLN A 191 7.94 15.07 27.15
N GLU A 192 7.20 15.83 27.97
CA GLU A 192 5.85 16.33 27.67
C GLU A 192 5.83 17.17 26.38
N LYS A 193 6.92 17.88 26.09
CA LYS A 193 7.06 18.67 24.85
C LYS A 193 7.25 17.83 23.59
N VAL A 194 7.90 16.67 23.71
CA VAL A 194 8.27 15.84 22.55
C VAL A 194 7.21 14.76 22.30
N ASP A 195 6.43 14.37 23.32
CA ASP A 195 5.43 13.31 23.23
C ASP A 195 4.42 13.48 22.07
N PRO A 196 3.88 14.68 21.77
CA PRO A 196 2.97 14.87 20.65
C PRO A 196 3.57 14.46 19.29
N TYR A 197 4.88 14.63 19.10
CA TYR A 197 5.59 14.29 17.87
C TYR A 197 5.88 12.79 17.75
N LEU A 198 5.90 12.08 18.88
CA LEU A 198 6.11 10.62 18.94
C LEU A 198 4.79 9.85 18.89
N ARG A 199 3.65 10.52 19.14
CA ARG A 199 2.30 9.93 19.08
C ARG A 199 2.04 9.03 17.87
N PRO A 200 2.37 9.42 16.61
CA PRO A 200 2.13 8.55 15.45
C PRO A 200 2.93 7.24 15.49
N ILE A 201 4.09 7.25 16.13
CA ILE A 201 4.94 6.06 16.32
C ILE A 201 4.29 5.13 17.35
N TYR A 202 3.81 5.68 18.47
CA TYR A 202 3.09 4.88 19.47
C TYR A 202 1.84 4.24 18.90
N ASP A 203 1.06 4.99 18.14
CA ASP A 203 -0.20 4.51 17.57
C ASP A 203 0.05 3.39 16.55
N ALA A 204 1.12 3.50 15.74
CA ALA A 204 1.53 2.45 14.81
C ALA A 204 2.00 1.17 15.55
N LEU A 205 2.81 1.29 16.60
CA LEU A 205 3.20 0.12 17.39
C LEU A 205 2.00 -0.54 18.07
N PHE A 206 1.06 0.26 18.58
CA PHE A 206 -0.15 -0.23 19.23
C PHE A 206 -1.02 -1.02 18.24
N ASP A 207 -1.18 -0.54 17.01
CA ASP A 207 -1.89 -1.25 15.95
C ASP A 207 -1.20 -2.60 15.62
N ILE A 208 0.13 -2.62 15.47
CA ILE A 208 0.87 -3.82 15.07
C ILE A 208 0.95 -4.87 16.20
N LEU A 209 1.26 -4.45 17.44
CA LEU A 209 1.54 -5.35 18.57
C LEU A 209 0.33 -5.59 19.47
N GLY A 210 -0.63 -4.67 19.48
CA GLY A 210 -1.69 -4.61 20.49
C GLY A 210 -1.20 -3.98 21.79
N GLY A 211 -2.12 -3.39 22.55
CA GLY A 211 -1.77 -2.58 23.71
C GLY A 211 -1.03 -3.31 24.81
N GLU A 212 -1.47 -4.51 25.19
CA GLU A 212 -0.84 -5.28 26.27
C GLU A 212 0.60 -5.67 25.94
N THR A 213 0.83 -6.18 24.73
CA THR A 213 2.17 -6.56 24.26
C THR A 213 3.08 -5.33 24.17
N TYR A 214 2.58 -4.24 23.59
CA TYR A 214 3.31 -2.99 23.48
C TYR A 214 3.77 -2.48 24.85
N SER A 215 2.86 -2.37 25.82
CA SER A 215 3.18 -1.89 27.17
C SER A 215 4.27 -2.74 27.84
N LYS A 216 4.17 -4.07 27.74
CA LYS A 216 5.17 -4.99 28.30
C LYS A 216 6.55 -4.83 27.66
N LEU A 217 6.62 -4.56 26.35
CA LEU A 217 7.89 -4.42 25.64
C LEU A 217 8.58 -3.08 25.93
N ILE A 218 7.80 -2.00 26.08
CA ILE A 218 8.29 -0.68 26.50
C ILE A 218 8.81 -0.74 27.93
N GLU A 219 8.05 -1.32 28.86
CA GLU A 219 8.45 -1.42 30.28
C GLU A 219 9.77 -2.19 30.45
N LYS A 220 9.99 -3.22 29.62
CA LYS A 220 11.24 -4.00 29.60
C LYS A 220 12.39 -3.32 28.86
N GLY A 221 12.18 -2.17 28.22
CA GLY A 221 13.18 -1.49 27.39
C GLY A 221 13.59 -2.26 26.13
N LEU A 222 12.73 -3.15 25.65
CA LEU A 222 12.92 -3.92 24.41
C LEU A 222 12.44 -3.14 23.19
N ILE A 223 11.48 -2.25 23.39
CA ILE A 223 11.15 -1.19 22.44
C ILE A 223 11.47 0.13 23.14
N GLU A 224 12.16 1.02 22.44
CA GLU A 224 12.51 2.34 22.91
C GLU A 224 12.06 3.37 21.88
N VAL A 225 11.36 4.42 22.33
CA VAL A 225 11.00 5.56 21.49
C VAL A 225 11.61 6.79 22.14
N ALA A 226 12.58 7.41 21.47
CA ALA A 226 13.37 8.48 22.06
C ALA A 226 13.80 9.55 21.04
N PRO A 227 14.01 10.81 21.47
CA PRO A 227 14.51 11.86 20.58
C PRO A 227 15.90 11.53 20.01
N LEU A 228 16.21 12.00 18.80
CA LEU A 228 17.50 11.72 18.13
C LEU A 228 18.73 12.12 18.97
N ALA A 229 18.61 13.17 19.79
CA ALA A 229 19.67 13.62 20.68
C ALA A 229 20.13 12.53 21.68
N TYR A 230 19.26 11.59 22.03
CA TYR A 230 19.53 10.51 22.98
C TYR A 230 20.37 9.39 22.36
N MET A 231 20.56 9.40 21.04
CA MET A 231 21.38 8.40 20.34
C MET A 231 22.89 8.70 20.42
N ARG A 232 23.26 9.94 20.76
CA ARG A 232 24.67 10.36 20.79
C ARG A 232 25.49 9.53 21.78
N GLY A 233 26.59 8.94 21.31
CA GLY A 233 27.51 8.17 22.14
C GLY A 233 27.04 6.76 22.50
N ARG A 234 25.94 6.29 21.91
CA ARG A 234 25.45 4.92 22.09
C ARG A 234 26.03 3.98 21.04
N THR A 235 26.28 2.75 21.47
CA THR A 235 26.45 1.61 20.56
C THR A 235 25.12 0.88 20.51
N LEU A 236 24.58 0.66 19.30
CA LEU A 236 23.24 0.13 19.09
C LEU A 236 23.31 -1.32 18.61
N ASP A 237 23.85 -2.20 19.45
CA ASP A 237 24.05 -3.61 19.11
C ASP A 237 22.73 -4.40 19.07
N ASN A 238 22.64 -5.37 18.16
CA ASN A 238 21.49 -6.28 17.99
C ASN A 238 20.14 -5.56 18.03
N SER A 239 20.09 -4.37 17.45
CA SER A 239 18.96 -3.46 17.51
C SER A 239 18.48 -3.13 16.10
N TYR A 240 17.16 -3.02 15.93
CA TYR A 240 16.57 -2.46 14.74
C TYR A 240 16.30 -0.98 14.98
N VAL A 241 16.94 -0.10 14.21
CA VAL A 241 16.84 1.36 14.39
C VAL A 241 16.06 1.97 13.24
N ILE A 242 15.09 2.82 13.56
CA ILE A 242 14.24 3.55 12.59
C ILE A 242 14.26 5.04 12.91
#